data_AF-K0TIC7-F1
#
_entry.id   AF-K0TIC7-F1
#
_cell.length_a   1.000
_cell.length_b   1.000
_cell.length_c   1.000
_cell.angle_alpha   90.00
_cell.angle_beta   90.00
_cell.angle_gamma   90.00
#
_symmetry.space_group_name_H-M   'P 1'
#
loop_
_entity.id
_entity.type
_entity.pdbx_description
1 polymer ?
#
loop_
_entity_poly.entity_id
_entity_poly.type
_entity_poly.pdbx_seq_one_letter_code
_entity_poly.pdbx_strand_id
1 'polypeptide(L)'
;MAPVHWVALLGILILEWKNLDTFALASSATVDASGNVQMDSSHDNDAEDEPPTATHPPRMQTPISDFPDYWQEYTYEDIRFYFECEQTQASLDKPLPSMDEWSFMRSVYNSVVDPDKTWGDPVPPTEGYSIEIGRPEPPPFHAKASPGLGRGLFSSRDIKKGEVVHDGTHSDVVFPTADHWRKYVFSLPTDLACDTTEWHWMQRLEPGGPYKMVGSINISILMNSAGDEWEMDESVRPNTLPRELYSDRRFYATRDIKKGEEILTDYDVYTTRWYEVFGPFDDSEYLDDEEEVSYISDSINTDETKWPVGWERMSFDYIWNVMDCAPLRDDPNKPLPTIEDWTTMREVYTQVVDTAKTFVDPIPPTMGYTYGKSEDGEALPPPYHARTSPGKGRGLFASRNIKMGELVHRGGHESDVVFPDGMSWRRYVLTLPNRLACTIADWNWTQRLEDGGPLRMIVNLNIAAMMNSGGYGAEEANVLPRNPTSFEYYATRDIAEGEEILMDYKSFETNWAGVGL
;
A
#
# COMPACT_ATOMS: atom_id res chain seq x y z
N MET A 1 47.77 -44.85 24.83
CA MET A 1 47.72 -45.76 23.66
C MET A 1 47.32 -44.91 22.47
N ALA A 2 48.24 -44.75 21.53
CA ALA A 2 48.07 -43.98 20.29
C ALA A 2 47.72 -44.95 19.13
N PRO A 3 47.55 -44.54 17.85
CA PRO A 3 47.40 -43.19 17.29
C PRO A 3 46.35 -43.04 16.16
N VAL A 4 46.18 -41.77 15.78
CA VAL A 4 45.86 -41.17 14.48
C VAL A 4 46.41 -41.95 13.25
N HIS A 5 45.66 -41.99 12.14
CA HIS A 5 46.22 -41.90 10.78
C HIS A 5 45.25 -41.28 9.76
N TRP A 6 45.77 -40.28 9.06
CA TRP A 6 45.30 -39.70 7.80
C TRP A 6 45.52 -40.66 6.61
N VAL A 7 44.79 -40.46 5.51
CA VAL A 7 45.29 -40.13 4.14
C VAL A 7 44.25 -40.48 3.06
N ALA A 8 43.96 -39.49 2.22
CA ALA A 8 43.19 -39.56 0.98
C ALA A 8 43.98 -40.17 -0.18
N LEU A 9 43.30 -40.71 -1.20
CA LEU A 9 43.84 -40.76 -2.57
C LEU A 9 42.74 -40.87 -3.63
N LEU A 10 42.84 -39.95 -4.59
CA LEU A 10 42.13 -39.81 -5.87
C LEU A 10 42.33 -41.03 -6.79
N GLY A 11 41.36 -41.23 -7.71
CA GLY A 11 41.49 -42.11 -8.86
C GLY A 11 40.32 -42.00 -9.86
N ILE A 12 40.38 -40.98 -10.74
CA ILE A 12 39.54 -40.67 -11.91
C ILE A 12 39.47 -41.83 -12.94
N LEU A 13 38.31 -42.08 -13.58
CA LEU A 13 38.10 -42.24 -15.04
C LEU A 13 36.62 -42.66 -15.34
N ILE A 14 35.75 -41.77 -15.86
CA ILE A 14 35.38 -41.49 -17.29
C ILE A 14 34.10 -42.25 -17.78
N LEU A 15 33.25 -41.52 -18.53
CA LEU A 15 32.03 -41.88 -19.32
C LEU A 15 30.75 -42.06 -18.48
N GLU A 16 29.59 -41.44 -18.76
CA GLU A 16 29.07 -40.79 -19.96
C GLU A 16 28.08 -39.66 -19.59
N TRP A 17 28.23 -38.57 -20.31
CA TRP A 17 27.38 -37.38 -20.35
C TRP A 17 26.36 -37.58 -21.48
N LYS A 18 25.07 -37.31 -21.25
CA LYS A 18 24.14 -36.88 -22.32
C LYS A 18 22.92 -36.15 -21.76
N ASN A 19 22.83 -34.89 -22.19
CA ASN A 19 21.64 -34.08 -22.45
C ASN A 19 20.89 -33.47 -21.25
N LEU A 20 21.12 -32.16 -21.02
CA LEU A 20 20.24 -31.10 -21.54
C LEU A 20 20.82 -29.74 -21.12
N ASP A 21 21.36 -29.01 -22.08
CA ASP A 21 21.71 -27.59 -21.96
C ASP A 21 20.82 -26.77 -22.90
N THR A 22 20.51 -25.55 -22.44
CA THR A 22 20.19 -24.33 -23.20
C THR A 22 18.82 -24.19 -23.89
N PHE A 23 17.97 -23.38 -23.24
CA PHE A 23 17.05 -22.46 -23.92
C PHE A 23 17.85 -21.24 -24.40
N ALA A 24 18.13 -21.19 -25.70
CA ALA A 24 18.57 -19.99 -26.40
C ALA A 24 17.45 -19.61 -27.38
N LEU A 25 16.94 -18.39 -27.26
CA LEU A 25 16.10 -17.74 -28.25
C LEU A 25 16.94 -17.53 -29.52
N ALA A 26 16.61 -18.26 -30.59
CA ALA A 26 17.19 -18.05 -31.91
C ALA A 26 16.13 -17.45 -32.84
N SER A 27 16.34 -16.19 -33.22
CA SER A 27 15.83 -15.62 -34.46
C SER A 27 16.56 -16.28 -35.64
N SER A 28 15.80 -16.61 -36.69
CA SER A 28 16.33 -17.29 -37.87
C SER A 28 17.10 -16.33 -38.77
N ALA A 29 18.40 -16.57 -38.96
CA ALA A 29 19.20 -16.01 -40.04
C ALA A 29 19.73 -17.16 -40.93
N THR A 30 19.49 -17.08 -42.23
CA THR A 30 20.07 -18.00 -43.23
C THR A 30 21.29 -17.34 -43.88
N VAL A 31 22.43 -18.04 -43.85
CA VAL A 31 23.69 -17.64 -44.47
C VAL A 31 23.81 -18.34 -45.83
N ASP A 32 24.16 -17.60 -46.88
CA ASP A 32 24.38 -18.19 -48.21
C ASP A 32 25.79 -18.78 -48.37
N ALA A 33 25.98 -19.54 -49.46
CA ALA A 33 27.20 -20.28 -49.76
C ALA A 33 28.44 -19.41 -50.09
N SER A 34 28.39 -18.10 -49.89
CA SER A 34 29.52 -17.17 -50.02
C SER A 34 29.97 -16.55 -48.68
N GLY A 35 29.31 -16.87 -47.57
CA GLY A 35 29.73 -16.46 -46.23
C GLY A 35 29.43 -15.01 -45.86
N ASN A 36 28.56 -14.33 -46.62
CA ASN A 36 28.09 -12.99 -46.28
C ASN A 36 26.71 -13.07 -45.60
N VAL A 37 26.57 -12.35 -44.48
CA VAL A 37 25.30 -12.17 -43.77
C VAL A 37 24.57 -10.98 -44.39
N GLN A 38 23.49 -11.26 -45.10
CA GLN A 38 22.63 -10.24 -45.71
C GLN A 38 21.42 -10.04 -44.78
N MET A 39 21.38 -8.91 -44.06
CA MET A 39 20.18 -8.51 -43.31
C MET A 39 19.15 -7.99 -44.30
N ASP A 40 18.01 -8.69 -44.37
CA ASP A 40 16.88 -8.32 -45.22
C ASP A 40 16.04 -7.25 -44.49
N SER A 41 16.24 -5.98 -44.85
CA SER A 41 15.40 -4.87 -44.40
C SER A 41 14.44 -4.49 -45.54
N SER A 42 13.34 -5.21 -45.66
CA SER A 42 12.19 -4.78 -46.45
C SER A 42 10.90 -4.97 -45.64
N HIS A 43 10.58 -3.97 -44.83
CA HIS A 43 9.21 -3.63 -44.49
C HIS A 43 9.03 -2.16 -44.86
N ASP A 44 8.60 -1.96 -46.11
CA ASP A 44 7.96 -0.73 -46.55
C ASP A 44 6.62 -0.62 -45.83
N ASN A 45 6.60 0.14 -44.74
CA ASN A 45 5.41 0.83 -44.27
C ASN A 45 5.74 2.31 -44.31
N ASP A 46 5.35 2.96 -45.41
CA ASP A 46 5.22 4.40 -45.52
C ASP A 46 4.14 4.87 -44.52
N ALA A 47 4.55 5.05 -43.27
CA ALA A 47 3.90 5.97 -42.34
C ALA A 47 4.86 7.16 -42.22
N GLU A 48 4.44 8.30 -42.77
CA GLU A 48 5.16 9.55 -42.61
C GLU A 48 5.33 9.84 -41.11
N ASP A 49 6.57 9.72 -40.62
CA ASP A 49 6.97 10.23 -39.31
C ASP A 49 6.76 11.75 -39.31
N GLU A 50 5.61 12.18 -38.79
CA GLU A 50 5.49 13.55 -38.32
C GLU A 50 6.51 13.74 -37.18
N PRO A 51 7.36 14.78 -37.22
CA PRO A 51 8.25 15.10 -36.12
C PRO A 51 7.39 15.30 -34.86
N PRO A 52 7.83 14.86 -33.66
CA PRO A 52 7.02 14.97 -32.44
C PRO A 52 6.60 16.42 -32.22
N THR A 53 5.38 16.71 -32.61
CA THR A 53 4.83 18.06 -32.65
C THR A 53 4.27 18.39 -31.28
N ALA A 54 4.82 19.46 -30.71
CA ALA A 54 4.32 20.23 -29.59
C ALA A 54 4.40 19.56 -28.21
N THR A 55 5.46 19.93 -27.49
CA THR A 55 5.41 20.24 -26.05
C THR A 55 4.07 20.90 -25.74
N HIS A 56 3.19 20.21 -25.01
CA HIS A 56 1.98 20.83 -24.50
C HIS A 56 2.39 22.06 -23.69
N PRO A 57 1.89 23.27 -24.01
CA PRO A 57 2.17 24.43 -23.19
C PRO A 57 1.68 24.13 -21.77
N PRO A 58 2.45 24.46 -20.73
CA PRO A 58 2.09 24.16 -19.34
C PRO A 58 0.67 24.68 -19.10
N ARG A 59 -0.19 23.78 -18.63
CA ARG A 59 -1.59 24.05 -18.32
C ARG A 59 -1.62 25.19 -17.31
N MET A 60 -1.89 26.42 -17.77
CA MET A 60 -1.92 27.59 -16.90
C MET A 60 -3.01 27.43 -15.84
N GLN A 61 -2.62 27.80 -14.62
CA GLN A 61 -3.26 27.55 -13.33
C GLN A 61 -4.79 27.72 -13.28
N THR A 62 -5.43 26.80 -12.57
CA THR A 62 -6.67 27.07 -11.84
C THR A 62 -6.41 28.19 -10.81
N PRO A 63 -7.27 29.22 -10.73
CA PRO A 63 -7.21 30.19 -9.65
C PRO A 63 -7.11 29.53 -8.27
N ILE A 64 -6.40 30.15 -7.33
CA ILE A 64 -6.28 29.71 -5.92
C ILE A 64 -7.66 29.48 -5.25
N SER A 65 -8.75 29.99 -5.83
CA SER A 65 -10.12 29.76 -5.38
C SER A 65 -10.66 28.36 -5.66
N ASP A 66 -9.96 27.53 -6.42
CA ASP A 66 -10.50 26.29 -7.00
C ASP A 66 -9.85 25.02 -6.43
N PHE A 67 -9.33 25.08 -5.20
CA PHE A 67 -8.89 23.87 -4.50
C PHE A 67 -10.08 22.95 -4.22
N PRO A 68 -9.88 21.62 -4.19
CA PRO A 68 -10.96 20.70 -3.86
C PRO A 68 -11.52 21.01 -2.46
N ASP A 69 -12.79 20.69 -2.26
CA ASP A 69 -13.39 20.80 -0.94
C ASP A 69 -12.56 20.01 0.08
N TYR A 70 -12.38 20.59 1.27
CA TYR A 70 -11.62 19.99 2.37
C TYR A 70 -10.13 19.76 2.08
N TRP A 71 -9.51 20.43 1.10
CA TRP A 71 -8.06 20.30 0.84
C TRP A 71 -7.18 20.53 2.09
N GLN A 72 -7.64 21.31 3.06
CA GLN A 72 -6.95 21.52 4.34
C GLN A 72 -6.90 20.28 5.23
N GLU A 73 -7.77 19.30 4.97
CA GLU A 73 -7.84 18.05 5.70
C GLU A 73 -7.10 16.92 4.99
N TYR A 74 -6.61 17.14 3.77
CA TYR A 74 -5.91 16.10 3.01
C TYR A 74 -4.62 15.70 3.73
N THR A 75 -4.39 14.41 3.82
CA THR A 75 -3.12 13.81 4.23
C THR A 75 -2.07 13.96 3.14
N TYR A 76 -0.82 13.56 3.43
CA TYR A 76 0.21 13.42 2.42
C TYR A 76 -0.24 12.47 1.29
N GLU A 77 -0.84 11.33 1.62
CA GLU A 77 -1.31 10.35 0.64
C GLU A 77 -2.56 10.80 -0.13
N ASP A 78 -3.51 11.49 0.51
CA ASP A 78 -4.67 12.06 -0.20
C ASP A 78 -4.23 13.01 -1.33
N ILE A 79 -3.16 13.78 -1.09
CA ILE A 79 -2.58 14.68 -2.10
C ILE A 79 -1.96 13.87 -3.24
N ARG A 80 -1.17 12.83 -2.93
CA ARG A 80 -0.57 11.98 -3.97
C ARG A 80 -1.61 11.27 -4.80
N PHE A 81 -2.67 10.76 -4.17
CA PHE A 81 -3.80 10.14 -4.85
C PHE A 81 -4.56 11.15 -5.72
N TYR A 82 -4.87 12.32 -5.19
CA TYR A 82 -5.59 13.37 -5.92
C TYR A 82 -4.86 13.82 -7.20
N PHE A 83 -3.53 13.89 -7.15
CA PHE A 83 -2.69 14.26 -8.29
C PHE A 83 -2.23 13.07 -9.15
N GLU A 84 -2.65 11.83 -8.83
CA GLU A 84 -2.24 10.59 -9.51
C GLU A 84 -0.71 10.43 -9.59
N CYS A 85 -0.01 10.75 -8.49
CA CYS A 85 1.44 10.87 -8.50
C CYS A 85 2.20 9.57 -8.77
N GLU A 86 1.61 8.41 -8.50
CA GLU A 86 2.21 7.09 -8.75
C GLU A 86 2.62 6.92 -10.23
N GLN A 87 1.77 7.33 -11.17
CA GLN A 87 2.06 7.24 -12.61
C GLN A 87 3.23 8.15 -12.99
N THR A 88 3.22 9.37 -12.48
CA THR A 88 4.27 10.36 -12.74
C THR A 88 5.59 9.86 -12.16
N GLN A 89 5.60 9.32 -10.94
CA GLN A 89 6.79 8.86 -10.23
C GLN A 89 7.46 7.65 -10.87
N ALA A 90 6.69 6.73 -11.45
CA ALA A 90 7.24 5.57 -12.17
C ALA A 90 8.06 5.95 -13.42
N SER A 91 8.00 7.19 -13.87
CA SER A 91 8.77 7.67 -15.03
C SER A 91 10.24 7.90 -14.71
N LEU A 92 11.11 7.07 -15.28
CA LEU A 92 12.57 7.23 -15.23
C LEU A 92 13.11 8.27 -16.22
N ASP A 93 12.28 8.73 -17.17
CA ASP A 93 12.69 9.62 -18.26
C ASP A 93 12.32 11.10 -18.01
N LYS A 94 12.03 11.45 -16.75
CA LYS A 94 11.66 12.82 -16.38
C LYS A 94 12.79 13.80 -16.71
N PRO A 95 12.50 14.92 -17.42
CA PRO A 95 13.50 15.96 -17.61
C PRO A 95 13.86 16.62 -16.27
N LEU A 96 15.07 17.18 -16.20
CA LEU A 96 15.43 18.07 -15.10
C LEU A 96 14.50 19.30 -15.12
N PRO A 97 14.03 19.79 -13.96
CA PRO A 97 13.24 21.00 -13.93
C PRO A 97 14.05 22.18 -14.47
N SER A 98 13.43 22.91 -15.38
CA SER A 98 13.93 24.10 -16.03
C SER A 98 14.04 25.28 -15.06
N MET A 99 14.76 26.32 -15.48
CA MET A 99 14.85 27.57 -14.72
C MET A 99 13.47 28.21 -14.50
N ASP A 100 12.57 28.10 -15.47
CA ASP A 100 11.22 28.66 -15.38
C ASP A 100 10.38 27.90 -14.35
N GLU A 101 10.47 26.57 -14.30
CA GLU A 101 9.78 25.74 -13.30
C GLU A 101 10.29 26.02 -11.89
N TRP A 102 11.62 26.14 -11.69
CA TRP A 102 12.18 26.55 -10.40
C TRP A 102 11.71 27.94 -9.99
N SER A 103 11.74 28.90 -10.92
CA SER A 103 11.31 30.28 -10.66
C SER A 103 9.82 30.33 -10.32
N PHE A 104 9.01 29.52 -10.99
CA PHE A 104 7.60 29.38 -10.73
C PHE A 104 7.33 28.78 -9.34
N MET A 105 7.98 27.67 -8.97
CA MET A 105 7.88 27.07 -7.63
C MET A 105 8.25 28.06 -6.52
N ARG A 106 9.33 28.84 -6.71
CA ARG A 106 9.76 29.91 -5.79
C ARG A 106 8.72 31.04 -5.70
N SER A 107 8.14 31.44 -6.84
CA SER A 107 7.10 32.46 -6.88
C SER A 107 5.81 32.02 -6.18
N VAL A 108 5.41 30.75 -6.32
CA VAL A 108 4.26 30.19 -5.62
C VAL A 108 4.53 30.12 -4.12
N TYR A 109 5.73 29.71 -3.71
CA TYR A 109 6.11 29.69 -2.30
C TYR A 109 6.00 31.07 -1.66
N ASN A 110 6.54 32.10 -2.34
CA ASN A 110 6.43 33.47 -1.86
C ASN A 110 4.97 33.94 -1.78
N SER A 111 4.13 33.58 -2.75
CA SER A 111 2.75 34.07 -2.77
C SER A 111 1.85 33.41 -1.73
N VAL A 112 2.07 32.13 -1.39
CA VAL A 112 1.16 31.38 -0.51
C VAL A 112 1.73 30.97 0.84
N VAL A 113 3.06 30.94 0.99
CA VAL A 113 3.73 30.50 2.23
C VAL A 113 4.40 31.67 2.95
N ASP A 114 5.31 32.38 2.27
CA ASP A 114 6.12 33.44 2.90
C ASP A 114 6.42 34.58 1.90
N PRO A 115 5.58 35.64 1.88
CA PRO A 115 5.76 36.80 1.00
C PRO A 115 7.06 37.56 1.21
N ASP A 116 7.68 37.41 2.37
CA ASP A 116 8.92 38.10 2.73
C ASP A 116 10.17 37.24 2.40
N LYS A 117 9.99 36.00 1.94
CA LYS A 117 11.10 35.13 1.52
C LYS A 117 11.85 35.74 0.35
N THR A 118 13.15 35.94 0.57
CA THR A 118 14.09 36.35 -0.48
C THR A 118 14.92 35.16 -0.95
N TRP A 119 15.05 35.02 -2.25
CA TRP A 119 15.87 33.99 -2.91
C TRP A 119 17.23 34.60 -3.25
N GLY A 120 18.03 34.88 -2.22
CA GLY A 120 19.30 35.61 -2.32
C GLY A 120 20.50 34.80 -2.80
N ASP A 121 20.29 33.63 -3.38
CA ASP A 121 21.37 32.78 -3.85
C ASP A 121 22.11 33.44 -5.03
N PRO A 122 23.45 33.50 -4.99
CA PRO A 122 24.23 34.09 -6.08
C PRO A 122 24.33 33.18 -7.31
N VAL A 123 23.85 31.92 -7.21
CA VAL A 123 23.78 30.94 -8.29
C VAL A 123 22.32 30.59 -8.61
N PRO A 124 21.98 30.25 -9.86
CA PRO A 124 20.63 29.87 -10.22
C PRO A 124 20.22 28.53 -9.58
N PRO A 125 18.93 28.30 -9.31
CA PRO A 125 18.43 27.04 -8.74
C PRO A 125 18.78 25.79 -9.56
N THR A 126 19.01 25.94 -10.87
CA THR A 126 19.49 24.86 -11.76
C THR A 126 20.93 24.45 -11.49
N GLU A 127 21.69 25.27 -10.76
CA GLU A 127 23.05 25.00 -10.30
C GLU A 127 23.11 24.79 -8.78
N GLY A 128 21.98 24.90 -8.08
CA GLY A 128 21.84 24.65 -6.65
C GLY A 128 21.84 25.95 -5.85
N TYR A 129 22.79 26.07 -4.93
CA TYR A 129 22.99 27.21 -4.05
C TYR A 129 24.45 27.26 -3.59
N SER A 130 24.87 28.37 -3.01
CA SER A 130 26.22 28.50 -2.48
C SER A 130 26.29 28.11 -1.01
N ILE A 131 27.11 27.11 -0.70
CA ILE A 131 27.33 26.65 0.68
C ILE A 131 27.90 27.78 1.54
N GLU A 132 28.79 28.61 0.98
CA GLU A 132 29.30 29.81 1.66
C GLU A 132 28.47 31.03 1.28
N ILE A 133 27.75 31.59 2.26
CA ILE A 133 26.94 32.81 2.07
C ILE A 133 27.77 33.93 1.45
N GLY A 134 27.28 34.49 0.34
CA GLY A 134 27.88 35.63 -0.33
C GLY A 134 29.04 35.30 -1.28
N ARG A 135 29.40 34.01 -1.45
CA ARG A 135 30.33 33.58 -2.50
C ARG A 135 29.56 32.98 -3.66
N PRO A 136 29.75 33.42 -4.92
CA PRO A 136 29.09 32.87 -6.10
C PRO A 136 29.76 31.54 -6.53
N GLU A 137 30.00 30.64 -5.58
CA GLU A 137 30.56 29.33 -5.86
C GLU A 137 29.42 28.31 -5.84
N PRO A 138 29.22 27.55 -6.93
CA PRO A 138 28.22 26.49 -6.93
C PRO A 138 28.62 25.41 -5.91
N PRO A 139 27.64 24.62 -5.46
CA PRO A 139 27.94 23.51 -4.56
C PRO A 139 28.80 22.46 -5.29
N PRO A 140 29.39 21.48 -4.58
CA PRO A 140 30.27 20.49 -5.20
C PRO A 140 29.51 19.43 -6.02
N PHE A 141 28.34 19.79 -6.58
CA PHE A 141 27.45 18.90 -7.32
C PHE A 141 26.73 19.61 -8.48
N HIS A 142 26.15 18.81 -9.36
CA HIS A 142 25.27 19.21 -10.46
C HIS A 142 24.21 18.13 -10.70
N ALA A 143 23.08 18.50 -11.28
CA ALA A 143 22.03 17.54 -11.62
C ALA A 143 22.23 16.92 -13.01
N LYS A 144 21.91 15.64 -13.16
CA LYS A 144 21.75 14.94 -14.46
C LYS A 144 20.81 13.74 -14.31
N ALA A 145 20.44 13.11 -15.41
CA ALA A 145 19.74 11.83 -15.38
C ALA A 145 20.61 10.76 -14.69
N SER A 146 20.01 10.01 -13.78
CA SER A 146 20.60 8.87 -13.08
C SER A 146 20.11 7.56 -13.72
N PRO A 147 21.03 6.70 -14.19
CA PRO A 147 20.66 5.42 -14.80
C PRO A 147 19.83 4.55 -13.85
N GLY A 148 18.56 4.30 -14.18
CA GLY A 148 17.66 3.46 -13.39
C GLY A 148 16.98 4.15 -12.20
N LEU A 149 17.39 5.38 -11.85
CA LEU A 149 16.85 6.14 -10.70
C LEU A 149 16.21 7.48 -11.11
N GLY A 150 16.12 7.76 -12.42
CA GLY A 150 15.48 8.97 -12.92
C GLY A 150 16.40 10.19 -12.89
N ARG A 151 16.22 11.10 -11.93
CA ARG A 151 17.03 12.32 -11.78
C ARG A 151 17.98 12.15 -10.60
N GLY A 152 19.21 12.63 -10.70
CA GLY A 152 20.20 12.47 -9.63
C GLY A 152 21.16 13.65 -9.51
N LEU A 153 21.83 13.73 -8.37
CA LEU A 153 22.93 14.66 -8.11
C LEU A 153 24.28 13.97 -8.29
N PHE A 154 25.22 14.65 -8.95
CA PHE A 154 26.53 14.10 -9.24
C PHE A 154 27.62 15.09 -8.89
N SER A 155 28.72 14.56 -8.38
CA SER A 155 29.84 15.35 -7.91
C SER A 155 30.52 16.13 -9.03
N SER A 156 30.70 17.44 -8.87
CA SER A 156 31.33 18.31 -9.89
C SER A 156 32.86 18.29 -9.86
N ARG A 157 33.43 17.80 -8.75
CA ARG A 157 34.87 17.65 -8.48
C ARG A 157 35.11 16.49 -7.51
N ASP A 158 36.36 16.15 -7.20
CA ASP A 158 36.59 15.25 -6.07
C ASP A 158 36.17 15.93 -4.75
N ILE A 159 35.46 15.19 -3.89
CA ILE A 159 35.02 15.60 -2.55
C ILE A 159 35.72 14.71 -1.53
N LYS A 160 36.24 15.31 -0.45
CA LYS A 160 36.95 14.57 0.59
C LYS A 160 35.99 14.04 1.65
N LYS A 161 36.33 12.88 2.23
CA LYS A 161 35.64 12.36 3.42
C LYS A 161 35.55 13.45 4.50
N GLY A 162 34.35 13.66 5.02
CA GLY A 162 34.05 14.65 6.06
C GLY A 162 33.83 16.08 5.55
N GLU A 163 33.98 16.32 4.25
CA GLU A 163 33.63 17.59 3.61
C GLU A 163 32.11 17.78 3.54
N VAL A 164 31.63 19.01 3.70
CA VAL A 164 30.21 19.36 3.55
C VAL A 164 29.83 19.24 2.08
N VAL A 165 28.79 18.45 1.79
CA VAL A 165 28.24 18.29 0.45
C VAL A 165 26.98 19.13 0.28
N HIS A 166 26.12 19.16 1.29
CA HIS A 166 24.89 19.95 1.33
C HIS A 166 24.74 20.59 2.73
N ASP A 167 24.39 21.88 2.76
CA ASP A 167 23.95 22.64 3.92
C ASP A 167 22.51 23.15 3.73
N GLY A 168 21.57 22.35 4.22
CA GLY A 168 20.15 22.63 4.16
C GLY A 168 19.76 23.95 4.82
N THR A 169 20.53 24.43 5.81
CA THR A 169 20.23 25.69 6.52
C THR A 169 20.18 26.91 5.60
N HIS A 170 20.74 26.80 4.39
CA HIS A 170 20.71 27.82 3.35
C HIS A 170 19.69 27.52 2.26
N SER A 171 19.58 26.25 1.83
CA SER A 171 18.78 25.88 0.66
C SER A 171 17.32 25.58 0.93
N ASP A 172 16.99 25.03 2.09
CA ASP A 172 15.65 24.49 2.29
C ASP A 172 14.71 25.51 2.91
N VAL A 173 13.47 25.45 2.45
CA VAL A 173 12.35 26.14 3.03
C VAL A 173 11.73 25.29 4.14
N VAL A 174 11.13 25.97 5.10
CA VAL A 174 10.38 25.36 6.20
C VAL A 174 8.95 25.84 6.09
N PHE A 175 8.02 24.91 6.00
CA PHE A 175 6.61 25.25 5.98
C PHE A 175 6.12 25.46 7.43
N PRO A 176 5.52 26.63 7.76
CA PRO A 176 5.13 26.93 9.15
C PRO A 176 4.13 25.92 9.73
N THR A 177 3.18 25.47 8.90
CA THR A 177 2.13 24.50 9.22
C THR A 177 1.87 23.58 8.02
N ALA A 178 1.21 22.45 8.27
CA ALA A 178 0.70 21.56 7.21
C ALA A 178 -0.15 22.31 6.18
N ASP A 179 -1.05 23.21 6.61
CA ASP A 179 -1.89 23.99 5.69
C ASP A 179 -1.08 24.86 4.72
N HIS A 180 0.07 25.41 5.16
CA HIS A 180 0.93 26.16 4.24
C HIS A 180 1.54 25.25 3.18
N TRP A 181 1.96 24.03 3.55
CA TRP A 181 2.48 23.06 2.60
C TRP A 181 1.39 22.55 1.64
N ARG A 182 0.22 22.16 2.16
CA ARG A 182 -0.92 21.74 1.33
C ARG A 182 -1.28 22.84 0.33
N LYS A 183 -1.41 24.08 0.81
CA LYS A 183 -1.71 25.24 -0.04
C LYS A 183 -0.66 25.45 -1.12
N TYR A 184 0.60 25.23 -0.78
CA TYR A 184 1.71 25.29 -1.72
C TYR A 184 1.58 24.23 -2.81
N VAL A 185 1.44 22.95 -2.43
CA VAL A 185 1.31 21.83 -3.38
C VAL A 185 0.08 21.99 -4.28
N PHE A 186 -1.08 22.34 -3.72
CA PHE A 186 -2.30 22.59 -4.49
C PHE A 186 -2.22 23.81 -5.43
N SER A 187 -1.25 24.70 -5.24
CA SER A 187 -1.01 25.85 -6.12
C SER A 187 -0.08 25.53 -7.30
N LEU A 188 0.48 24.30 -7.34
CA LEU A 188 1.36 23.83 -8.41
C LEU A 188 0.57 23.06 -9.48
N PRO A 189 1.04 23.07 -10.75
CA PRO A 189 0.61 22.08 -11.75
C PRO A 189 0.90 20.66 -11.26
N THR A 190 0.08 19.70 -11.69
CA THR A 190 0.15 18.29 -11.28
C THR A 190 1.57 17.73 -11.27
N ASP A 191 2.34 17.90 -12.35
CA ASP A 191 3.70 17.36 -12.45
C ASP A 191 4.63 17.91 -11.36
N LEU A 192 4.56 19.23 -11.11
CA LEU A 192 5.34 19.88 -10.06
C LEU A 192 4.80 19.56 -8.67
N ALA A 193 3.48 19.38 -8.51
CA ALA A 193 2.89 18.94 -7.25
C ALA A 193 3.41 17.55 -6.86
N CYS A 194 3.40 16.60 -7.80
CA CYS A 194 3.91 15.24 -7.58
C CYS A 194 5.42 15.18 -7.38
N ASP A 195 6.18 16.00 -8.09
CA ASP A 195 7.61 16.13 -7.81
C ASP A 195 7.84 16.72 -6.41
N THR A 196 7.08 17.74 -6.04
CA THR A 196 7.18 18.39 -4.72
C THR A 196 6.85 17.45 -3.56
N THR A 197 5.87 16.55 -3.71
CA THR A 197 5.57 15.59 -2.64
C THR A 197 6.74 14.64 -2.40
N GLU A 198 7.40 14.14 -3.45
CA GLU A 198 8.57 13.26 -3.32
C GLU A 198 9.81 13.95 -2.76
N TRP A 199 9.87 15.26 -2.94
CA TRP A 199 11.01 16.08 -2.61
C TRP A 199 10.94 16.66 -1.21
N HIS A 200 9.76 16.70 -0.61
CA HIS A 200 9.57 17.29 0.70
C HIS A 200 9.57 16.21 1.76
N TRP A 201 10.19 16.50 2.90
CA TRP A 201 10.37 15.55 4.00
C TRP A 201 10.05 16.21 5.32
N MET A 202 10.05 15.41 6.39
CA MET A 202 9.89 15.94 7.74
C MET A 202 11.18 15.85 8.54
N GLN A 203 11.44 16.92 9.28
CA GLN A 203 12.63 17.04 10.10
C GLN A 203 12.39 17.89 11.33
N ARG A 204 13.09 17.58 12.42
CA ARG A 204 13.17 18.48 13.58
C ARG A 204 14.26 19.50 13.31
N LEU A 205 13.98 20.78 13.48
CA LEU A 205 15.00 21.82 13.27
C LEU A 205 15.98 21.94 14.44
N GLU A 206 15.66 21.31 15.57
CA GLU A 206 16.48 21.25 16.77
C GLU A 206 16.19 19.94 17.54
N PRO A 207 17.15 19.40 18.31
CA PRO A 207 16.93 18.20 19.11
C PRO A 207 15.73 18.33 20.06
N GLY A 208 14.76 17.41 19.93
CA GLY A 208 13.52 17.41 20.73
C GLY A 208 12.47 18.44 20.32
N GLY A 209 12.72 19.23 19.26
CA GLY A 209 11.73 20.12 18.68
C GLY A 209 10.60 19.38 17.95
N PRO A 210 9.52 20.08 17.57
CA PRO A 210 8.46 19.48 16.75
C PRO A 210 8.97 19.21 15.33
N TYR A 211 8.40 18.19 14.66
CA TYR A 211 8.64 18.03 13.23
C TYR A 211 8.07 19.19 12.43
N LYS A 212 8.76 19.50 11.35
CA LYS A 212 8.36 20.47 10.34
C LYS A 212 8.48 19.83 8.98
N MET A 213 7.59 20.24 8.09
CA MET A 213 7.74 19.96 6.67
C MET A 213 8.83 20.86 6.11
N VAL A 214 9.79 20.24 5.41
CA VAL A 214 10.99 20.86 4.86
C VAL A 214 11.12 20.45 3.40
N GLY A 215 11.71 21.32 2.58
CA GLY A 215 11.95 21.04 1.18
C GLY A 215 12.96 21.97 0.56
N SER A 216 13.75 21.52 -0.41
CA SER A 216 14.62 22.41 -1.18
C SER A 216 13.97 22.80 -2.51
N ILE A 217 13.91 24.09 -2.81
CA ILE A 217 13.40 24.61 -4.11
C ILE A 217 14.58 24.97 -5.03
N ASN A 218 15.44 23.96 -5.27
CA ASN A 218 16.58 23.97 -6.20
C ASN A 218 17.05 22.52 -6.43
N ILE A 219 18.07 22.30 -7.29
CA ILE A 219 18.56 20.96 -7.63
C ILE A 219 19.10 20.12 -6.47
N SER A 220 19.39 20.69 -5.30
CA SER A 220 19.88 19.93 -4.13
C SER A 220 18.91 18.84 -3.66
N ILE A 221 17.66 18.93 -4.09
CA ILE A 221 16.59 18.00 -3.81
C ILE A 221 16.66 16.68 -4.58
N LEU A 222 17.52 16.63 -5.61
CA LEU A 222 17.63 15.48 -6.52
C LEU A 222 18.65 14.45 -6.02
N MET A 223 18.89 14.38 -4.71
CA MET A 223 19.79 13.40 -4.10
C MET A 223 19.02 12.09 -3.91
N ASN A 224 19.34 11.05 -4.68
CA ASN A 224 18.65 9.77 -4.56
C ASN A 224 19.02 9.05 -3.27
N SER A 225 18.14 8.14 -2.85
CA SER A 225 18.43 7.23 -1.75
C SER A 225 19.29 6.04 -2.20
N ALA A 226 20.02 5.50 -1.24
CA ALA A 226 20.80 4.28 -1.28
C ALA A 226 20.76 3.56 0.08
N GLY A 227 19.73 3.80 0.89
CA GLY A 227 19.53 3.12 2.16
C GLY A 227 19.05 1.67 1.98
N ASP A 228 18.76 1.02 3.11
CA ASP A 228 18.39 -0.40 3.16
C ASP A 228 17.00 -0.66 2.54
N GLU A 229 16.18 0.37 2.36
CA GLU A 229 14.82 0.30 1.83
C GLU A 229 14.74 -0.17 0.36
N TRP A 230 15.87 -0.18 -0.34
CA TRP A 230 15.93 -0.58 -1.74
C TRP A 230 16.46 -1.99 -2.00
N GLU A 231 16.81 -2.76 -0.96
CA GLU A 231 17.50 -4.05 -1.08
C GLU A 231 18.63 -4.03 -2.13
N MET A 232 19.26 -2.86 -2.33
CA MET A 232 20.19 -2.68 -3.45
C MET A 232 21.42 -3.54 -3.20
N ASP A 233 22.10 -3.88 -4.30
CA ASP A 233 23.45 -4.44 -4.25
C ASP A 233 24.28 -3.68 -3.21
N GLU A 234 24.92 -4.41 -2.28
CA GLU A 234 25.77 -3.84 -1.22
C GLU A 234 26.85 -2.87 -1.74
N SER A 235 27.07 -2.85 -3.05
CA SER A 235 27.92 -1.90 -3.78
C SER A 235 27.36 -0.47 -3.85
N VAL A 236 26.05 -0.27 -3.71
CA VAL A 236 25.38 1.03 -3.67
C VAL A 236 25.12 1.37 -2.20
N ARG A 237 25.84 2.36 -1.68
CA ARG A 237 25.69 2.81 -0.28
C ARG A 237 25.64 4.32 -0.20
N PRO A 238 24.98 4.88 0.83
CA PRO A 238 24.95 6.32 1.05
C PRO A 238 26.39 6.84 1.17
N ASN A 239 26.75 7.78 0.29
CA ASN A 239 28.05 8.43 0.32
C ASN A 239 27.98 9.83 0.96
N THR A 240 26.78 10.27 1.33
CA THR A 240 26.52 11.48 2.12
C THR A 240 25.50 11.23 3.20
N LEU A 241 25.77 11.66 4.43
CA LEU A 241 24.86 11.53 5.58
C LEU A 241 24.96 12.75 6.51
N PRO A 242 23.92 13.06 7.28
CA PRO A 242 24.01 14.00 8.39
C PRO A 242 24.89 13.45 9.52
N ARG A 243 25.40 14.31 10.40
CA ARG A 243 26.13 13.85 11.60
C ARG A 243 25.20 13.39 12.70
N GLU A 244 24.05 14.05 12.81
CA GLU A 244 22.98 13.73 13.74
C GLU A 244 21.71 13.46 12.94
N LEU A 245 21.17 12.25 13.08
CA LEU A 245 19.91 11.87 12.45
C LEU A 245 18.80 12.83 12.90
N TYR A 246 17.88 13.15 11.99
CA TYR A 246 16.66 13.93 12.23
C TYR A 246 16.81 15.41 12.63
N SER A 247 18.01 15.91 12.96
CA SER A 247 18.21 17.33 13.35
C SER A 247 19.32 18.06 12.62
N ASP A 248 20.32 17.36 12.06
CA ASP A 248 21.35 18.03 11.26
C ASP A 248 20.85 18.24 9.83
N ARG A 249 20.89 19.49 9.37
CA ARG A 249 20.57 19.87 7.99
C ARG A 249 21.79 19.85 7.08
N ARG A 250 22.97 19.56 7.63
CA ARG A 250 24.22 19.43 6.88
C ARG A 250 24.54 17.99 6.61
N PHE A 251 24.87 17.71 5.36
CA PHE A 251 25.28 16.40 4.88
C PHE A 251 26.76 16.44 4.58
N TYR A 252 27.47 15.41 5.03
CA TYR A 252 28.90 15.28 4.89
C TYR A 252 29.23 14.03 4.11
N ALA A 253 30.28 14.08 3.29
CA ALA A 253 30.75 12.92 2.57
C ALA A 253 31.24 11.84 3.56
N THR A 254 30.67 10.65 3.52
CA THR A 254 31.04 9.52 4.42
C THR A 254 32.36 8.87 4.00
N ARG A 255 32.79 9.12 2.76
CA ARG A 255 34.05 8.72 2.14
C ARG A 255 34.51 9.76 1.11
N ASP A 256 35.67 9.54 0.51
CA ASP A 256 36.05 10.31 -0.69
C ASP A 256 35.06 9.98 -1.83
N ILE A 257 34.53 11.00 -2.50
CA ILE A 257 33.62 10.90 -3.66
C ILE A 257 34.36 11.42 -4.88
N LYS A 258 34.33 10.67 -5.98
CA LYS A 258 35.02 11.06 -7.22
C LYS A 258 34.19 12.01 -8.06
N LYS A 259 34.87 12.88 -8.81
CA LYS A 259 34.20 13.70 -9.83
C LYS A 259 33.37 12.82 -10.77
N GLY A 260 32.11 13.19 -10.95
CA GLY A 260 31.15 12.50 -11.81
C GLY A 260 30.43 11.31 -11.18
N GLU A 261 30.79 10.95 -9.93
CA GLU A 261 30.08 9.96 -9.13
C GLU A 261 28.75 10.53 -8.61
N GLU A 262 27.72 9.69 -8.49
CA GLU A 262 26.43 10.08 -7.93
C GLU A 262 26.56 10.33 -6.43
N ILE A 263 25.83 11.33 -5.93
CA ILE A 263 25.72 11.66 -4.53
C ILE A 263 24.43 11.03 -4.02
N LEU A 264 24.57 10.14 -3.06
CA LEU A 264 23.51 9.29 -2.54
C LEU A 264 23.42 9.49 -1.04
N THR A 265 22.19 9.63 -0.55
CA THR A 265 21.87 9.63 0.87
C THR A 265 21.13 8.36 1.25
N ASP A 266 20.84 8.23 2.53
CA ASP A 266 19.82 7.36 3.07
C ASP A 266 18.56 8.23 3.30
N TYR A 267 17.38 7.79 2.89
CA TYR A 267 16.12 8.53 3.12
C TYR A 267 15.57 8.29 4.52
N ASP A 268 15.94 7.20 5.20
CA ASP A 268 15.50 6.90 6.57
C ASP A 268 16.11 7.87 7.61
N VAL A 269 17.10 8.67 7.19
CA VAL A 269 17.61 9.81 7.99
C VAL A 269 16.57 10.91 8.14
N TYR A 270 15.58 10.95 7.25
CA TYR A 270 14.39 11.78 7.34
C TYR A 270 13.29 10.97 8.00
N THR A 271 12.50 11.61 8.87
CA THR A 271 11.36 10.89 9.43
C THR A 271 10.19 10.93 8.44
N THR A 272 9.40 9.87 8.44
CA THR A 272 8.11 9.76 7.74
C THR A 272 6.92 9.78 8.72
N ARG A 273 7.09 10.37 9.91
CA ARG A 273 6.01 10.60 10.90
C ARG A 273 5.02 11.69 10.48
N TRP A 274 4.24 11.44 9.43
CA TRP A 274 3.41 12.45 8.78
C TRP A 274 2.34 13.00 9.73
N TYR A 275 1.83 12.16 10.64
CA TYR A 275 0.92 12.57 11.71
C TYR A 275 1.43 13.70 12.61
N GLU A 276 2.75 13.80 12.87
CA GLU A 276 3.29 14.83 13.75
C GLU A 276 3.21 16.23 13.10
N VAL A 277 3.09 16.30 11.77
CA VAL A 277 2.96 17.56 11.02
C VAL A 277 1.52 17.81 10.56
N PHE A 278 0.86 16.79 10.01
CA PHE A 278 -0.49 16.89 9.44
C PHE A 278 -1.61 16.66 10.45
N GLY A 279 -1.27 16.23 11.67
CA GLY A 279 -2.21 15.84 12.71
C GLY A 279 -2.55 14.34 12.62
N PRO A 280 -3.36 13.81 13.54
CA PRO A 280 -3.66 12.37 13.67
C PRO A 280 -4.44 11.77 12.48
N PHE A 281 -4.55 12.49 11.38
CA PHE A 281 -5.24 12.07 10.16
C PHE A 281 -4.29 11.37 9.17
N ASP A 282 -2.99 11.46 9.36
CA ASP A 282 -1.98 11.00 8.39
C ASP A 282 -1.09 9.94 9.03
N ASP A 283 -1.35 8.65 8.79
CA ASP A 283 -0.34 7.59 8.95
C ASP A 283 -0.87 6.28 8.37
N SER A 284 -1.02 6.26 7.05
CA SER A 284 -0.87 5.00 6.33
C SER A 284 0.61 4.62 6.30
N GLU A 285 0.92 3.43 6.79
CA GLU A 285 1.99 2.54 6.29
C GLU A 285 3.40 2.57 6.92
N TYR A 286 3.79 3.53 7.77
CA TYR A 286 5.15 3.53 8.38
C TYR A 286 5.18 3.82 9.88
N LEU A 287 4.39 3.09 10.67
CA LEU A 287 4.73 2.91 12.09
C LEU A 287 5.90 1.92 12.15
N ASP A 288 7.11 2.43 11.91
CA ASP A 288 8.33 1.72 12.29
C ASP A 288 8.22 1.33 13.76
N ASP A 289 8.32 0.02 13.96
CA ASP A 289 8.40 -0.72 15.20
C ASP A 289 8.99 0.10 16.37
N GLU A 290 8.20 0.31 17.44
CA GLU A 290 8.63 0.09 18.84
C GLU A 290 7.73 0.78 19.87
N GLU A 291 6.90 1.76 19.50
CA GLU A 291 5.87 2.26 20.42
C GLU A 291 4.56 1.50 20.16
N GLU A 292 4.53 0.28 20.68
CA GLU A 292 3.37 -0.62 20.75
C GLU A 292 2.22 0.10 21.48
N VAL A 293 1.51 0.99 20.78
CA VAL A 293 0.28 1.57 21.31
C VAL A 293 -0.76 0.48 21.21
N SER A 294 -0.79 -0.40 22.22
CA SER A 294 -1.79 -1.45 22.33
C SER A 294 -3.16 -0.80 22.62
N TYR A 295 -3.80 -0.24 21.60
CA TYR A 295 -5.23 0.05 21.60
C TYR A 295 -6.06 -1.25 21.59
N ILE A 296 -5.38 -2.41 21.58
CA ILE A 296 -5.90 -3.77 21.66
C ILE A 296 -6.57 -3.98 23.02
N SER A 297 -7.89 -3.78 23.06
CA SER A 297 -8.71 -4.22 24.17
C SER A 297 -9.11 -5.68 23.97
N ASP A 298 -8.80 -6.52 24.95
CA ASP A 298 -9.35 -7.89 25.05
C ASP A 298 -10.82 -7.92 25.51
N SER A 299 -11.43 -6.75 25.68
CA SER A 299 -12.79 -6.57 26.20
C SER A 299 -13.62 -5.64 25.31
N ILE A 300 -14.94 -5.76 25.42
CA ILE A 300 -15.87 -4.86 24.74
C ILE A 300 -15.60 -3.42 25.18
N ASN A 301 -15.42 -2.51 24.23
CA ASN A 301 -15.15 -1.11 24.52
C ASN A 301 -16.14 -0.19 23.80
N THR A 302 -17.16 0.27 24.51
CA THR A 302 -18.17 1.21 23.97
C THR A 302 -17.79 2.68 24.17
N ASP A 303 -16.62 2.97 24.74
CA ASP A 303 -16.17 4.34 24.99
C ASP A 303 -15.35 4.83 23.80
N GLU A 304 -16.01 5.56 22.88
CA GLU A 304 -15.40 6.07 21.65
C GLU A 304 -14.17 6.95 21.94
N THR A 305 -14.04 7.53 23.14
CA THR A 305 -12.87 8.34 23.53
C THR A 305 -11.60 7.51 23.74
N LYS A 306 -11.74 6.18 23.82
CA LYS A 306 -10.64 5.22 23.94
C LYS A 306 -10.31 4.51 22.63
N TRP A 307 -11.09 4.76 21.58
CA TRP A 307 -10.77 4.24 20.25
C TRP A 307 -9.61 5.04 19.67
N PRO A 308 -8.93 4.51 18.64
CA PRO A 308 -7.81 5.24 18.05
C PRO A 308 -8.30 6.56 17.45
N VAL A 309 -7.44 7.57 17.48
CA VAL A 309 -7.81 8.91 17.01
C VAL A 309 -8.13 8.87 15.51
N GLY A 310 -9.18 9.58 15.09
CA GLY A 310 -9.62 9.59 13.69
C GLY A 310 -10.37 8.33 13.27
N TRP A 311 -10.80 7.49 14.21
CA TRP A 311 -11.53 6.25 13.93
C TRP A 311 -12.69 6.42 12.96
N GLU A 312 -13.38 7.57 12.97
CA GLU A 312 -14.52 7.87 12.12
C GLU A 312 -14.23 7.78 10.61
N ARG A 313 -12.95 7.95 10.23
CA ARG A 313 -12.47 8.05 8.85
C ARG A 313 -11.61 6.86 8.42
N MET A 314 -11.33 5.93 9.32
CA MET A 314 -10.42 4.82 9.03
C MET A 314 -10.90 4.00 7.85
N SER A 315 -9.99 3.65 6.95
CA SER A 315 -10.36 2.71 5.90
C SER A 315 -10.55 1.30 6.46
N PHE A 316 -11.12 0.39 5.67
CA PHE A 316 -11.16 -1.03 6.02
C PHE A 316 -9.76 -1.58 6.33
N ASP A 317 -8.79 -1.31 5.46
CA ASP A 317 -7.40 -1.75 5.61
C ASP A 317 -6.71 -1.09 6.80
N TYR A 318 -7.05 0.16 7.12
CA TYR A 318 -6.50 0.83 8.28
C TYR A 318 -6.99 0.20 9.59
N ILE A 319 -8.29 -0.13 9.70
CA ILE A 319 -8.80 -0.88 10.86
C ILE A 319 -8.11 -2.24 10.98
N TRP A 320 -7.90 -2.92 9.85
CA TRP A 320 -7.18 -4.20 9.80
C TRP A 320 -5.77 -4.10 10.38
N ASN A 321 -5.04 -3.05 10.02
CA ASN A 321 -3.67 -2.80 10.45
C ASN A 321 -3.59 -2.36 11.92
N VAL A 322 -4.43 -1.40 12.33
CA VAL A 322 -4.44 -0.89 13.72
C VAL A 322 -4.82 -1.99 14.72
N MET A 323 -5.62 -2.96 14.30
CA MET A 323 -6.00 -4.11 15.14
C MET A 323 -4.98 -5.26 15.09
N ASP A 324 -3.91 -5.14 14.32
CA ASP A 324 -2.93 -6.20 14.10
C ASP A 324 -3.60 -7.54 13.74
N CYS A 325 -4.43 -7.52 12.69
CA CYS A 325 -5.24 -8.68 12.33
C CYS A 325 -4.46 -9.76 11.55
N ALA A 326 -3.27 -9.45 11.02
CA ALA A 326 -2.50 -10.37 10.19
C ALA A 326 -2.11 -11.68 10.92
N PRO A 327 -1.55 -11.66 12.15
CA PRO A 327 -1.23 -12.88 12.89
C PRO A 327 -2.46 -13.77 13.14
N LEU A 328 -3.63 -13.16 13.36
CA LEU A 328 -4.88 -13.89 13.59
C LEU A 328 -5.49 -14.46 12.31
N ARG A 329 -5.30 -13.83 11.15
CA ARG A 329 -5.75 -14.36 9.86
C ARG A 329 -4.86 -15.50 9.41
N ASP A 330 -3.56 -15.35 9.57
CA ASP A 330 -2.55 -16.27 9.04
C ASP A 330 -2.32 -17.48 9.97
N ASP A 331 -2.97 -17.54 11.14
CA ASP A 331 -2.94 -18.70 12.03
C ASP A 331 -3.76 -19.88 11.46
N PRO A 332 -3.12 -20.95 10.97
CA PRO A 332 -3.83 -22.12 10.45
C PRO A 332 -4.55 -22.92 11.56
N ASN A 333 -4.25 -22.64 12.83
CA ASN A 333 -4.83 -23.29 14.00
C ASN A 333 -5.86 -22.42 14.72
N LYS A 334 -6.28 -21.30 14.12
CA LYS A 334 -7.30 -20.40 14.68
C LYS A 334 -8.53 -21.20 15.12
N PRO A 335 -8.91 -21.16 16.41
CA PRO A 335 -10.00 -21.97 16.91
C PRO A 335 -11.34 -21.57 16.27
N LEU A 336 -12.26 -22.53 16.20
CA LEU A 336 -13.65 -22.22 15.86
C LEU A 336 -14.23 -21.27 16.93
N PRO A 337 -14.94 -20.20 16.53
CA PRO A 337 -15.63 -19.35 17.47
C PRO A 337 -16.59 -20.13 18.36
N THR A 338 -16.52 -19.82 19.65
CA THR A 338 -17.37 -20.45 20.67
C THR A 338 -18.80 -19.89 20.61
N ILE A 339 -19.73 -20.49 21.36
CA ILE A 339 -21.06 -19.91 21.54
C ILE A 339 -20.99 -18.50 22.16
N GLU A 340 -20.05 -18.28 23.08
CA GLU A 340 -19.83 -16.99 23.74
C GLU A 340 -19.35 -15.95 22.72
N ASP A 341 -18.42 -16.32 21.83
CA ASP A 341 -17.96 -15.44 20.75
C ASP A 341 -19.12 -14.96 19.87
N TRP A 342 -19.98 -15.89 19.45
CA TRP A 342 -21.16 -15.56 18.65
C TRP A 342 -22.16 -14.69 19.41
N THR A 343 -22.40 -14.99 20.69
CA THR A 343 -23.27 -14.18 21.55
C THR A 343 -22.72 -12.77 21.67
N THR A 344 -21.44 -12.59 21.96
CA THR A 344 -20.79 -11.27 22.02
C THR A 344 -20.93 -10.50 20.71
N MET A 345 -20.60 -11.12 19.57
CA MET A 345 -20.72 -10.46 18.27
C MET A 345 -22.16 -10.02 17.97
N ARG A 346 -23.15 -10.83 18.31
CA ARG A 346 -24.58 -10.52 18.13
C ARG A 346 -25.07 -9.42 19.08
N GLU A 347 -24.71 -9.51 20.36
CA GLU A 347 -25.09 -8.53 21.38
C GLU A 347 -24.53 -7.14 21.06
N VAL A 348 -23.25 -7.07 20.70
CA VAL A 348 -22.63 -5.80 20.29
C VAL A 348 -23.32 -5.24 19.05
N TYR A 349 -23.67 -6.07 18.06
CA TYR A 349 -24.37 -5.61 16.86
C TYR A 349 -25.74 -5.01 17.21
N THR A 350 -26.53 -5.70 18.03
CA THR A 350 -27.82 -5.18 18.50
C THR A 350 -27.63 -3.89 19.30
N GLN A 351 -26.58 -3.79 20.12
CA GLN A 351 -26.34 -2.62 20.95
C GLN A 351 -25.93 -1.38 20.15
N VAL A 352 -25.04 -1.53 19.16
CA VAL A 352 -24.37 -0.39 18.51
C VAL A 352 -24.84 -0.10 17.09
N VAL A 353 -25.45 -1.07 16.40
CA VAL A 353 -25.91 -0.94 15.00
C VAL A 353 -27.43 -0.94 14.91
N ASP A 354 -28.09 -1.97 15.42
CA ASP A 354 -29.54 -2.13 15.28
C ASP A 354 -30.19 -2.67 16.55
N THR A 355 -30.64 -1.76 17.42
CA THR A 355 -31.32 -2.09 18.68
C THR A 355 -32.66 -2.83 18.51
N ALA A 356 -33.22 -2.86 17.30
CA ALA A 356 -34.42 -3.63 17.00
C ALA A 356 -34.09 -5.06 16.52
N LYS A 357 -32.83 -5.33 16.15
CA LYS A 357 -32.40 -6.67 15.71
C LYS A 357 -32.52 -7.65 16.86
N THR A 358 -33.25 -8.73 16.60
CA THR A 358 -33.31 -9.91 17.47
C THR A 358 -32.74 -11.10 16.71
N PHE A 359 -31.95 -11.91 17.40
CA PHE A 359 -31.41 -13.15 16.87
C PHE A 359 -32.21 -14.30 17.51
N VAL A 360 -33.28 -14.75 16.85
CA VAL A 360 -34.19 -15.78 17.36
C VAL A 360 -33.92 -17.11 16.67
N ASP A 361 -32.67 -17.55 16.67
CA ASP A 361 -32.36 -18.81 16.03
C ASP A 361 -32.86 -19.99 16.89
N PRO A 362 -33.63 -20.93 16.32
CA PRO A 362 -34.00 -22.16 17.02
C PRO A 362 -32.80 -23.11 17.23
N ILE A 363 -31.66 -22.77 16.63
CA ILE A 363 -30.44 -23.58 16.60
C ILE A 363 -29.27 -22.67 17.03
N PRO A 364 -28.34 -23.14 17.89
CA PRO A 364 -27.11 -22.42 18.20
C PRO A 364 -26.36 -21.93 16.94
N PRO A 365 -25.76 -20.72 16.96
CA PRO A 365 -24.97 -20.16 15.85
C PRO A 365 -23.74 -21.00 15.47
N THR A 366 -23.37 -21.97 16.30
CA THR A 366 -22.30 -22.96 16.07
C THR A 366 -22.75 -24.17 15.26
N MET A 367 -24.02 -24.25 14.89
CA MET A 367 -24.57 -25.31 14.05
C MET A 367 -25.20 -24.70 12.80
N GLY A 368 -25.12 -25.44 11.68
CA GLY A 368 -25.79 -25.02 10.45
C GLY A 368 -27.32 -25.02 10.62
N TYR A 369 -28.01 -24.43 9.65
CA TYR A 369 -29.47 -24.41 9.63
C TYR A 369 -30.04 -25.66 9.00
N THR A 370 -31.13 -26.18 9.56
CA THR A 370 -31.94 -27.21 8.90
C THR A 370 -32.90 -26.55 7.91
N TYR A 371 -32.74 -26.87 6.63
CA TYR A 371 -33.73 -26.54 5.60
C TYR A 371 -34.43 -27.81 5.13
N GLY A 372 -35.76 -27.79 5.22
CA GLY A 372 -36.60 -28.83 4.64
C GLY A 372 -36.88 -30.02 5.55
N LYS A 373 -37.72 -30.89 5.00
CA LYS A 373 -38.10 -32.17 5.59
C LYS A 373 -37.75 -33.28 4.59
N SER A 374 -37.43 -34.46 5.09
CA SER A 374 -37.34 -35.68 4.30
C SER A 374 -38.69 -35.97 3.61
N GLU A 375 -38.72 -36.93 2.69
CA GLU A 375 -39.97 -37.42 2.09
C GLU A 375 -40.97 -37.89 3.15
N ASP A 376 -40.47 -38.39 4.28
CA ASP A 376 -41.25 -38.84 5.44
C ASP A 376 -41.68 -37.70 6.40
N GLY A 377 -41.29 -36.45 6.10
CA GLY A 377 -41.66 -35.27 6.89
C GLY A 377 -40.75 -34.97 8.09
N GLU A 378 -39.65 -35.68 8.26
CA GLU A 378 -38.65 -35.45 9.32
C GLU A 378 -37.71 -34.31 8.95
N ALA A 379 -37.31 -33.48 9.91
CA ALA A 379 -36.38 -32.38 9.65
C ALA A 379 -35.02 -32.95 9.18
N LEU A 380 -34.51 -32.45 8.05
CA LEU A 380 -33.20 -32.89 7.55
C LEU A 380 -32.09 -32.38 8.48
N PRO A 381 -30.98 -33.11 8.68
CA PRO A 381 -29.84 -32.54 9.40
C PRO A 381 -29.33 -31.29 8.65
N PRO A 382 -28.77 -30.29 9.38
CA PRO A 382 -28.14 -29.13 8.75
C PRO A 382 -27.18 -29.55 7.65
N PRO A 383 -27.10 -28.90 6.48
CA PRO A 383 -26.32 -29.38 5.35
C PRO A 383 -24.81 -29.36 5.61
N TYR A 384 -24.35 -28.63 6.65
CA TYR A 384 -22.93 -28.50 6.97
C TYR A 384 -22.64 -28.35 8.46
N HIS A 385 -21.36 -28.55 8.78
CA HIS A 385 -20.74 -28.27 10.07
C HIS A 385 -19.38 -27.60 9.85
N ALA A 386 -18.85 -26.91 10.86
CA ALA A 386 -17.52 -26.33 10.80
C ALA A 386 -16.46 -27.27 11.38
N ARG A 387 -15.27 -27.25 10.79
CA ARG A 387 -14.04 -27.85 11.32
C ARG A 387 -12.82 -27.14 10.73
N THR A 388 -11.63 -27.44 11.24
CA THR A 388 -10.39 -26.96 10.65
C THR A 388 -10.15 -27.63 9.29
N SER A 389 -9.88 -26.81 8.28
CA SER A 389 -9.51 -27.17 6.92
C SER A 389 -7.98 -27.15 6.78
N PRO A 390 -7.33 -28.27 6.38
CA PRO A 390 -5.88 -28.32 6.24
C PRO A 390 -5.35 -27.24 5.29
N GLY A 391 -4.50 -26.35 5.80
CA GLY A 391 -3.88 -25.27 5.02
C GLY A 391 -4.78 -24.06 4.72
N LYS A 392 -6.08 -24.09 5.10
CA LYS A 392 -7.03 -22.98 4.90
C LYS A 392 -7.62 -22.43 6.22
N GLY A 393 -7.25 -22.99 7.37
CA GLY A 393 -7.74 -22.54 8.67
C GLY A 393 -9.13 -23.10 8.98
N ARG A 394 -10.14 -22.26 9.19
CA ARG A 394 -11.52 -22.68 9.49
C ARG A 394 -12.27 -22.96 8.19
N GLY A 395 -13.19 -23.93 8.16
CA GLY A 395 -13.96 -24.25 6.95
C GLY A 395 -15.30 -24.92 7.24
N LEU A 396 -16.21 -24.88 6.26
CA LEU A 396 -17.47 -25.60 6.28
C LEU A 396 -17.37 -26.92 5.52
N PHE A 397 -18.00 -27.97 6.05
CA PHE A 397 -17.99 -29.30 5.45
C PHE A 397 -19.38 -29.88 5.43
N ALA A 398 -19.72 -30.55 4.33
CA ALA A 398 -21.00 -31.20 4.14
C ALA A 398 -21.22 -32.27 5.23
N SER A 399 -22.34 -32.19 5.94
CA SER A 399 -22.72 -33.16 6.99
C SER A 399 -23.41 -34.41 6.44
N ARG A 400 -23.79 -34.35 5.16
CA ARG A 400 -24.46 -35.39 4.38
C ARG A 400 -24.21 -35.12 2.90
N ASN A 401 -24.62 -36.04 2.04
CA ASN A 401 -24.65 -35.76 0.61
C ASN A 401 -25.65 -34.62 0.31
N ILE A 402 -25.21 -33.66 -0.51
CA ILE A 402 -26.00 -32.52 -0.98
C ILE A 402 -26.13 -32.66 -2.50
N LYS A 403 -27.35 -32.54 -3.03
CA LYS A 403 -27.60 -32.68 -4.47
C LYS A 403 -27.36 -31.38 -5.21
N MET A 404 -26.93 -31.48 -6.47
CA MET A 404 -26.88 -30.34 -7.38
C MET A 404 -28.22 -29.60 -7.40
N GLY A 405 -28.18 -28.28 -7.24
CA GLY A 405 -29.36 -27.41 -7.17
C GLY A 405 -30.06 -27.40 -5.81
N GLU A 406 -29.56 -28.13 -4.81
CA GLU A 406 -30.07 -28.06 -3.44
C GLU A 406 -29.62 -26.76 -2.76
N LEU A 407 -30.51 -26.16 -1.94
CA LEU A 407 -30.20 -24.99 -1.12
C LEU A 407 -29.25 -25.39 0.01
N VAL A 408 -28.05 -24.80 0.00
CA VAL A 408 -27.01 -25.05 1.02
C VAL A 408 -27.10 -24.02 2.13
N HIS A 409 -27.18 -22.74 1.80
CA HIS A 409 -27.28 -21.65 2.76
C HIS A 409 -28.34 -20.65 2.33
N ARG A 410 -29.16 -20.21 3.28
CA ARG A 410 -30.09 -19.11 3.11
C ARG A 410 -29.65 -17.98 4.04
N GLY A 411 -28.87 -17.07 3.48
CA GLY A 411 -28.57 -15.79 4.08
C GLY A 411 -29.76 -14.83 3.98
N GLY A 412 -29.54 -13.57 4.35
CA GLY A 412 -30.55 -12.51 4.41
C GLY A 412 -31.62 -12.73 5.49
N HIS A 413 -31.53 -13.83 6.23
CA HIS A 413 -32.35 -14.14 7.40
C HIS A 413 -31.61 -13.75 8.70
N GLU A 414 -32.19 -14.09 9.85
CA GLU A 414 -31.90 -13.59 11.20
C GLU A 414 -30.43 -13.39 11.59
N SER A 415 -29.48 -14.09 10.97
CA SER A 415 -28.04 -14.03 11.28
C SER A 415 -27.18 -13.21 10.32
N ASP A 416 -27.70 -12.89 9.14
CA ASP A 416 -27.02 -11.98 8.22
C ASP A 416 -27.39 -10.57 8.66
N VAL A 417 -26.36 -9.75 8.85
CA VAL A 417 -26.55 -8.38 9.30
C VAL A 417 -26.00 -7.42 8.27
N VAL A 418 -26.72 -6.32 8.08
CA VAL A 418 -26.45 -5.32 7.06
C VAL A 418 -26.11 -4.03 7.76
N PHE A 419 -24.92 -3.51 7.54
CA PHE A 419 -24.55 -2.20 8.08
C PHE A 419 -25.17 -1.09 7.22
N PRO A 420 -25.82 -0.09 7.83
CA PRO A 420 -26.39 1.04 7.10
C PRO A 420 -25.34 1.85 6.31
N ASP A 421 -24.14 1.98 6.89
CA ASP A 421 -23.00 2.73 6.37
C ASP A 421 -21.68 2.24 7.00
N GLY A 422 -20.55 2.70 6.45
CA GLY A 422 -19.22 2.42 6.99
C GLY A 422 -19.07 2.87 8.45
N MET A 423 -19.67 3.98 8.86
CA MET A 423 -19.63 4.48 10.24
C MET A 423 -20.18 3.46 11.25
N SER A 424 -21.32 2.86 10.92
CA SER A 424 -21.95 1.81 11.73
C SER A 424 -21.07 0.57 11.83
N TRP A 425 -20.36 0.22 10.75
CA TRP A 425 -19.40 -0.89 10.76
C TRP A 425 -18.16 -0.58 11.62
N ARG A 426 -17.57 0.62 11.49
CA ARG A 426 -16.42 1.03 12.32
C ARG A 426 -16.76 0.96 13.81
N ARG A 427 -17.91 1.52 14.21
CA ARG A 427 -18.41 1.43 15.59
C ARG A 427 -18.53 -0.01 16.05
N TYR A 428 -19.09 -0.87 15.21
CA TYR A 428 -19.25 -2.28 15.53
C TYR A 428 -17.91 -2.98 15.77
N VAL A 429 -16.98 -2.86 14.83
CA VAL A 429 -15.69 -3.55 14.89
C VAL A 429 -14.82 -3.01 16.03
N LEU A 430 -14.77 -1.69 16.24
CA LEU A 430 -14.02 -1.06 17.34
C LEU A 430 -14.62 -1.30 18.73
N THR A 431 -15.89 -1.70 18.80
CA THR A 431 -16.51 -2.10 20.07
C THR A 431 -16.11 -3.53 20.48
N LEU A 432 -15.79 -4.41 19.53
CA LEU A 432 -15.49 -5.81 19.79
C LEU A 432 -14.10 -6.00 20.44
N PRO A 433 -13.90 -7.07 21.24
CA PRO A 433 -12.55 -7.53 21.57
C PRO A 433 -11.74 -7.79 20.30
N ASN A 434 -10.45 -7.45 20.32
CA ASN A 434 -9.60 -7.45 19.12
C ASN A 434 -9.67 -8.74 18.30
N ARG A 435 -9.62 -9.90 18.97
CA ARG A 435 -9.75 -11.21 18.30
C ARG A 435 -11.04 -11.35 17.51
N LEU A 436 -12.16 -10.87 18.05
CA LEU A 436 -13.47 -10.93 17.40
C LEU A 436 -13.59 -9.86 16.32
N ALA A 437 -13.01 -8.67 16.53
CA ALA A 437 -12.96 -7.60 15.55
C ALA A 437 -12.24 -8.06 14.26
N CYS A 438 -11.03 -8.63 14.38
CA CYS A 438 -10.30 -9.22 13.25
C CYS A 438 -11.04 -10.39 12.61
N THR A 439 -11.73 -11.20 13.43
CA THR A 439 -12.55 -12.30 12.92
C THR A 439 -13.75 -11.79 12.12
N ILE A 440 -14.40 -10.70 12.54
CA ILE A 440 -15.45 -10.06 11.77
C ILE A 440 -14.87 -9.49 10.49
N ALA A 441 -13.75 -8.76 10.56
CA ALA A 441 -13.10 -8.15 9.42
C ALA A 441 -12.84 -9.20 8.30
N ASP A 442 -12.37 -10.41 8.63
CA ASP A 442 -12.17 -11.54 7.71
C ASP A 442 -13.45 -11.96 6.93
N TRP A 443 -14.63 -11.72 7.52
CA TRP A 443 -15.90 -12.29 7.07
C TRP A 443 -16.86 -11.28 6.45
N ASN A 444 -16.48 -10.01 6.38
CA ASN A 444 -17.32 -9.02 5.73
C ASN A 444 -17.19 -9.11 4.21
N TRP A 445 -18.25 -8.73 3.53
CA TRP A 445 -18.20 -8.44 2.10
C TRP A 445 -19.14 -7.30 1.76
N THR A 446 -19.02 -6.78 0.54
CA THR A 446 -19.96 -5.80 0.00
C THR A 446 -20.86 -6.44 -1.05
N GLN A 447 -22.15 -6.10 -1.02
CA GLN A 447 -23.14 -6.64 -1.96
C GLN A 447 -24.29 -5.66 -2.15
N ARG A 448 -24.92 -5.69 -3.32
CA ARG A 448 -26.19 -5.01 -3.56
C ARG A 448 -27.32 -5.95 -3.16
N LEU A 449 -28.31 -5.45 -2.43
CA LEU A 449 -29.46 -6.26 -1.99
C LEU A 449 -30.52 -6.43 -3.08
N GLU A 450 -30.43 -5.63 -4.14
CA GLU A 450 -31.35 -5.60 -5.27
C GLU A 450 -30.63 -5.03 -6.50
N ASP A 451 -31.09 -5.37 -7.70
CA ASP A 451 -30.46 -4.94 -8.95
C ASP A 451 -30.44 -3.41 -9.08
N GLY A 452 -29.25 -2.84 -9.25
CA GLY A 452 -29.06 -1.39 -9.31
C GLY A 452 -29.17 -0.67 -7.97
N GLY A 453 -29.46 -1.39 -6.88
CA GLY A 453 -29.46 -0.85 -5.51
C GLY A 453 -28.07 -0.44 -5.05
N PRO A 454 -27.96 0.34 -3.95
CA PRO A 454 -26.67 0.72 -3.40
C PRO A 454 -25.93 -0.50 -2.84
N LEU A 455 -24.59 -0.42 -2.81
CA LEU A 455 -23.79 -1.39 -2.07
C LEU A 455 -24.07 -1.28 -0.57
N ARG A 456 -23.97 -2.42 0.10
CA ARG A 456 -24.08 -2.55 1.54
C ARG A 456 -22.96 -3.45 2.03
N MET A 457 -22.48 -3.16 3.24
CA MET A 457 -21.57 -4.04 3.93
C MET A 457 -22.37 -5.05 4.74
N ILE A 458 -21.95 -6.30 4.67
CA ILE A 458 -22.68 -7.43 5.25
C ILE A 458 -21.70 -8.32 5.98
N VAL A 459 -22.15 -8.91 7.09
CA VAL A 459 -21.45 -10.02 7.75
C VAL A 459 -22.44 -11.10 8.17
N ASN A 460 -21.95 -12.34 8.20
CA ASN A 460 -22.65 -13.49 8.77
C ASN A 460 -22.29 -13.62 10.25
N LEU A 461 -23.26 -13.45 11.14
CA LEU A 461 -23.08 -13.67 12.59
C LEU A 461 -23.50 -15.10 12.99
N ASN A 462 -23.04 -16.09 12.23
CA ASN A 462 -23.23 -17.53 12.46
C ASN A 462 -22.10 -18.33 11.78
N ILE A 463 -22.16 -19.66 11.93
CA ILE A 463 -21.20 -20.59 11.33
C ILE A 463 -21.02 -20.46 9.80
N ALA A 464 -22.00 -19.92 9.06
CA ALA A 464 -21.94 -19.80 7.60
C ALA A 464 -20.81 -18.85 7.14
N ALA A 465 -20.36 -17.95 8.01
CA ALA A 465 -19.20 -17.07 7.79
C ALA A 465 -17.88 -17.82 7.52
N MET A 466 -17.82 -19.13 7.81
CA MET A 466 -16.61 -19.95 7.62
C MET A 466 -16.54 -20.64 6.25
N MET A 467 -17.36 -20.24 5.29
CA MET A 467 -17.31 -20.80 3.94
C MET A 467 -16.06 -20.27 3.22
N ASN A 468 -15.10 -21.15 2.92
CA ASN A 468 -13.84 -20.78 2.28
C ASN A 468 -14.01 -20.48 0.78
N SER A 469 -13.05 -19.75 0.23
CA SER A 469 -12.91 -19.56 -1.21
C SER A 469 -12.51 -20.87 -1.91
N GLY A 470 -13.13 -21.13 -3.06
CA GLY A 470 -12.76 -22.18 -4.02
C GLY A 470 -11.54 -21.85 -4.89
N GLY A 471 -10.72 -20.88 -4.47
CA GLY A 471 -9.49 -20.48 -5.15
C GLY A 471 -9.65 -19.40 -6.22
N TYR A 472 -8.53 -18.98 -6.81
CA TYR A 472 -8.52 -18.00 -7.89
C TYR A 472 -9.25 -18.55 -9.12
N GLY A 473 -10.41 -17.96 -9.44
CA GLY A 473 -11.19 -18.35 -10.61
C GLY A 473 -12.31 -19.36 -10.36
N ALA A 474 -12.65 -19.62 -9.08
CA ALA A 474 -13.81 -20.42 -8.68
C ALA A 474 -13.81 -21.89 -9.15
N GLU A 475 -12.67 -22.42 -9.58
CA GLU A 475 -12.62 -23.78 -10.17
C GLU A 475 -13.07 -24.87 -9.19
N GLU A 476 -12.83 -24.67 -7.88
CA GLU A 476 -13.26 -25.60 -6.84
C GLU A 476 -14.58 -25.21 -6.16
N ALA A 477 -15.16 -24.05 -6.50
CA ALA A 477 -16.39 -23.57 -5.87
C ALA A 477 -17.55 -24.53 -6.19
N ASN A 478 -18.13 -25.11 -5.13
CA ASN A 478 -19.23 -26.06 -5.24
C ASN A 478 -20.57 -25.46 -4.75
N VAL A 479 -20.56 -24.21 -4.30
CA VAL A 479 -21.74 -23.45 -3.88
C VAL A 479 -21.67 -22.02 -4.43
N LEU A 480 -22.76 -21.55 -5.03
CA LEU A 480 -22.87 -20.19 -5.58
C LEU A 480 -24.23 -19.56 -5.23
N PRO A 481 -24.31 -18.23 -5.09
CA PRO A 481 -25.58 -17.55 -4.96
C PRO A 481 -26.39 -17.68 -6.26
N ARG A 482 -27.72 -17.67 -6.17
CA ARG A 482 -28.59 -17.75 -7.36
C ARG A 482 -28.33 -16.63 -8.37
N ASN A 483 -27.97 -15.46 -7.88
CA ASN A 483 -27.54 -14.28 -8.63
C ASN A 483 -26.73 -13.35 -7.69
N PRO A 484 -26.05 -12.30 -8.19
CA PRO A 484 -25.19 -11.44 -7.36
C PRO A 484 -25.90 -10.69 -6.22
N THR A 485 -27.23 -10.60 -6.22
CA THR A 485 -28.03 -9.92 -5.18
C THR A 485 -28.73 -10.90 -4.24
N SER A 486 -28.58 -12.21 -4.48
CA SER A 486 -29.24 -13.25 -3.71
C SER A 486 -28.41 -13.63 -2.49
N PHE A 487 -29.13 -13.92 -1.41
CA PHE A 487 -28.58 -14.60 -0.23
C PHE A 487 -28.86 -16.11 -0.22
N GLU A 488 -29.50 -16.66 -1.25
CA GLU A 488 -29.72 -18.09 -1.34
C GLU A 488 -28.62 -18.74 -2.16
N TYR A 489 -27.88 -19.64 -1.53
CA TYR A 489 -26.73 -20.32 -2.08
C TYR A 489 -27.06 -21.77 -2.38
N TYR A 490 -26.78 -22.19 -3.60
CA TYR A 490 -27.15 -23.49 -4.13
C TYR A 490 -25.90 -24.29 -4.52
N ALA A 491 -25.95 -25.60 -4.31
CA ALA A 491 -24.90 -26.50 -4.75
C ALA A 491 -24.83 -26.51 -6.29
N THR A 492 -23.66 -26.27 -6.86
CA THR A 492 -23.43 -26.24 -8.32
C THR A 492 -23.22 -27.63 -8.90
N ARG A 493 -23.00 -28.63 -8.04
CA ARG A 493 -22.87 -30.05 -8.33
C ARG A 493 -23.28 -30.88 -7.11
N ASP A 494 -23.31 -32.20 -7.25
CA ASP A 494 -23.40 -33.07 -6.07
C ASP A 494 -22.14 -32.86 -5.19
N ILE A 495 -22.34 -32.71 -3.88
CA ILE A 495 -21.30 -32.55 -2.85
C ILE A 495 -21.39 -33.76 -1.92
N ALA A 496 -20.28 -34.48 -1.76
CA ALA A 496 -20.23 -35.67 -0.93
C ALA A 496 -20.21 -35.31 0.56
N GLU A 497 -20.74 -36.19 1.41
CA GLU A 497 -20.56 -36.05 2.86
C GLU A 497 -19.07 -35.94 3.24
N GLY A 498 -18.75 -34.98 4.10
CA GLY A 498 -17.38 -34.68 4.55
C GLY A 498 -16.55 -33.83 3.60
N GLU A 499 -17.05 -33.53 2.39
CA GLU A 499 -16.42 -32.62 1.43
C GLU A 499 -16.51 -31.16 1.91
N GLU A 500 -15.48 -30.36 1.64
CA GLU A 500 -15.47 -28.92 1.99
C GLU A 500 -16.48 -28.17 1.11
N ILE A 501 -17.21 -27.25 1.73
CA ILE A 501 -18.12 -26.34 1.03
C ILE A 501 -17.35 -25.07 0.71
N LEU A 502 -17.23 -24.81 -0.59
CA LEU A 502 -16.41 -23.76 -1.15
C LEU A 502 -17.26 -22.84 -2.01
N MET A 503 -17.04 -21.53 -1.88
CA MET A 503 -17.72 -20.52 -2.69
C MET A 503 -16.74 -19.69 -3.51
N ASP A 504 -17.27 -18.98 -4.50
CA ASP A 504 -16.52 -17.97 -5.22
C ASP A 504 -16.69 -16.60 -4.59
N TYR A 505 -15.66 -16.09 -3.91
CA TYR A 505 -15.69 -14.74 -3.34
C TYR A 505 -15.80 -13.65 -4.41
N LYS A 506 -15.41 -13.91 -5.67
CA LYS A 506 -15.58 -12.95 -6.77
C LYS A 506 -17.04 -12.79 -7.20
N SER A 507 -17.94 -13.63 -6.71
CA SER A 507 -19.38 -13.45 -6.90
C SER A 507 -19.91 -12.18 -6.20
N PHE A 508 -19.12 -11.57 -5.31
CA PHE A 508 -19.42 -10.31 -4.65
C PHE A 508 -18.53 -9.18 -5.14
N GLU A 509 -19.13 -8.02 -5.40
CA GLU A 509 -18.41 -6.78 -5.69
C GLU A 509 -17.66 -6.37 -4.42
N THR A 510 -16.33 -6.37 -4.42
CA THR A 510 -15.53 -5.83 -3.29
C THR A 510 -15.25 -4.35 -3.54
N ASN A 511 -15.92 -3.47 -2.79
CA ASN A 511 -15.79 -2.03 -2.93
C ASN A 511 -16.08 -1.33 -1.59
N TRP A 512 -15.05 -1.27 -0.75
CA TRP A 512 -15.10 -0.65 0.58
C TRP A 512 -15.41 0.85 0.50
N ALA A 513 -14.79 1.57 -0.43
CA ALA A 513 -15.06 2.99 -0.68
C ALA A 513 -16.55 3.25 -0.99
N GLY A 514 -17.17 2.37 -1.77
CA GLY A 514 -18.59 2.42 -2.11
C GLY A 514 -19.55 2.28 -0.92
N VAL A 515 -19.08 1.78 0.22
CA VAL A 515 -19.82 1.71 1.49
C VAL A 515 -19.30 2.69 2.54
N GLY A 516 -18.35 3.55 2.17
CA GLY A 516 -17.78 4.60 3.03
C GLY A 516 -16.66 4.11 3.94
N LEU A 517 -15.90 3.09 3.50
CA LEU A 517 -14.72 2.51 4.15
C LEU A 517 -13.48 2.53 3.27
#